data_AF-A0A6B2TPB1-F1
#
_entry.id   AF-A0A6B2TPB1-F1
#
_cell.length_a   1.000
_cell.length_b   1.000
_cell.length_c   1.000
_cell.angle_alpha   90.00
_cell.angle_beta   90.00
_cell.angle_gamma   90.00
#
_symmetry.space_group_name_H-M   'P 1'
#
loop_
_entity.id
_entity.type
_entity.pdbx_description
1 polymer ?
#
loop_
_entity_poly.entity_id
_entity_poly.type
_entity_poly.pdbx_seq_one_letter_code
_entity_poly.pdbx_strand_id
1 'polypeptide(L)'
;PATPPEEYGARWSALDATDAEACGRLLARSRPERIVLVHGPSDVTWCEEHPEEADAAHAAVTANIAAYADASRIVMISTDNVFDGHAWHNTERTPVSPANAYGRAKRHAERLLLGSAPRAVCLRVSLVYGHEPADAGKWLNFFAACAHRLADGTPVEAPDDHWTTPVHVEDVAEVVAALLSAPDPLPPVLHLGGPDRVTRAEWAGVIAEALG
;
A
#
# COMPACT_ATOMS: atom_id res chain seq x y z
N PRO A 1 12.43 9.09 6.57
CA PRO A 1 12.90 9.51 7.92
C PRO A 1 14.44 9.51 8.05
N ALA A 2 15.00 10.61 8.57
CA ALA A 2 16.43 10.72 8.88
C ALA A 2 16.87 9.85 10.09
N THR A 3 15.91 9.35 10.87
CA THR A 3 16.15 8.55 12.08
C THR A 3 15.68 7.11 11.86
N PRO A 4 16.55 6.10 12.01
CA PRO A 4 16.20 4.68 11.96
C PRO A 4 15.11 4.30 12.98
N PRO A 5 14.20 3.35 12.66
CA PRO A 5 13.14 2.93 13.57
C PRO A 5 13.60 2.51 14.97
N GLU A 6 14.76 1.88 15.05
CA GLU A 6 15.37 1.39 16.27
C GLU A 6 15.71 2.53 17.25
N GLU A 7 16.05 3.71 16.72
CA GLU A 7 16.43 4.87 17.55
C GLU A 7 15.24 5.48 18.29
N TYR A 8 14.02 5.34 17.76
CA TYR A 8 12.79 5.69 18.47
C TYR A 8 12.11 4.45 19.10
N GLY A 9 12.86 3.36 19.28
CA GLY A 9 12.45 2.20 20.06
C GLY A 9 11.57 1.19 19.32
N ALA A 10 11.46 1.28 17.99
CA ALA A 10 10.79 0.25 17.21
C ALA A 10 11.53 -1.08 17.32
N ARG A 11 10.78 -2.18 17.28
CA ARG A 11 11.31 -3.54 17.34
C ARG A 11 10.85 -4.31 16.12
N TRP A 12 11.79 -4.96 15.46
CA TRP A 12 11.50 -5.85 14.36
C TRP A 12 11.24 -7.26 14.88
N SER A 13 10.28 -7.94 14.27
CA SER A 13 10.01 -9.36 14.49
C SER A 13 9.72 -9.97 13.14
N ALA A 14 10.53 -10.96 12.75
CA ALA A 14 10.25 -11.74 11.57
C ALA A 14 8.92 -12.49 11.75
N LEU A 15 8.05 -12.39 10.75
CA LEU A 15 6.74 -13.00 10.75
C LEU A 15 6.41 -13.42 9.33
N ASP A 16 6.14 -14.71 9.12
CA ASP A 16 5.32 -15.13 8.00
C ASP A 16 3.86 -14.82 8.36
N ALA A 17 3.31 -13.80 7.72
CA ALA A 17 1.95 -13.34 8.02
C ALA A 17 0.87 -14.27 7.45
N THR A 18 1.24 -15.25 6.61
CA THR A 18 0.31 -16.29 6.14
C THR A 18 0.11 -17.40 7.17
N ASP A 19 1.07 -17.59 8.08
CA ASP A 19 0.97 -18.53 9.20
C ASP A 19 0.07 -17.96 10.33
N ALA A 20 -1.12 -18.55 10.46
CA ALA A 20 -2.10 -18.18 11.46
C ALA A 20 -1.61 -18.34 12.90
N GLU A 21 -0.83 -19.39 13.20
CA GLU A 21 -0.30 -19.60 14.54
C GLU A 21 0.81 -18.60 14.87
N ALA A 22 1.68 -18.30 13.91
CA ALA A 22 2.72 -17.29 14.08
C ALA A 22 2.12 -15.90 14.35
N CYS A 23 1.10 -15.53 13.57
CA CYS A 23 0.32 -14.30 13.78
C CYS A 23 -0.32 -14.29 15.17
N GLY A 24 -1.02 -15.37 15.54
CA GLY A 24 -1.66 -15.50 16.84
C GLY A 24 -0.68 -15.36 18.00
N ARG A 25 0.48 -16.02 17.92
CA ARG A 25 1.54 -15.91 18.93
C ARG A 25 2.10 -14.49 19.02
N LEU A 26 2.31 -13.79 17.91
CA LEU A 26 2.82 -12.42 17.91
C LEU A 26 1.80 -11.47 18.55
N LEU A 27 0.56 -11.49 18.07
CA LEU A 27 -0.51 -10.60 18.50
C LEU A 27 -0.89 -10.81 19.97
N ALA A 28 -0.90 -12.07 20.46
CA ALA A 28 -1.14 -12.36 21.87
C ALA A 28 -0.04 -11.81 22.80
N ARG A 29 1.21 -11.77 22.32
CA ARG A 29 2.35 -11.21 23.08
C ARG A 29 2.40 -9.69 23.04
N SER A 30 2.21 -9.09 21.87
CA SER A 30 2.33 -7.63 21.69
C SER A 30 1.07 -6.87 22.10
N ARG A 31 -0.10 -7.51 22.05
CA ARG A 31 -1.42 -6.94 22.38
C ARG A 31 -1.58 -5.53 21.78
N PRO A 32 -1.45 -5.38 20.46
CA PRO A 32 -1.47 -4.06 19.86
C PRO A 32 -2.86 -3.45 20.02
N GLU A 33 -2.92 -2.14 20.25
CA GLU A 33 -4.18 -1.37 20.20
C GLU A 33 -4.49 -0.89 18.78
N ARG A 34 -3.45 -0.88 17.92
CA ARG A 34 -3.43 -0.27 16.60
C ARG A 34 -2.59 -1.14 15.68
N ILE A 35 -3.11 -1.47 14.51
CA ILE A 35 -2.43 -2.28 13.50
C ILE A 35 -2.50 -1.55 12.16
N VAL A 36 -1.35 -1.39 11.51
CA VAL A 36 -1.27 -1.02 10.10
C VAL A 36 -1.00 -2.27 9.29
N LEU A 37 -1.92 -2.64 8.41
CA LEU A 37 -1.78 -3.80 7.56
C LEU A 37 -1.21 -3.37 6.20
N VAL A 38 0.11 -3.41 6.10
CA VAL A 38 0.86 -3.24 4.86
C VAL A 38 1.24 -4.63 4.37
N HIS A 39 0.44 -5.22 3.48
CA HIS A 39 0.63 -6.59 3.03
C HIS A 39 0.70 -6.69 1.51
N GLY A 40 1.53 -7.63 1.06
CA GLY A 40 1.70 -8.04 -0.32
C GLY A 40 1.35 -9.52 -0.52
N PRO A 41 1.72 -10.10 -1.67
CA PRO A 41 2.63 -9.57 -2.70
C PRO A 41 2.10 -8.31 -3.43
N SER A 42 2.98 -7.37 -3.78
CA SER A 42 2.61 -6.10 -4.45
C SER A 42 3.14 -5.96 -5.88
N ASP A 43 3.93 -6.93 -6.34
CA ASP A 43 4.37 -7.00 -7.73
C ASP A 43 3.18 -7.42 -8.60
N VAL A 44 2.67 -6.48 -9.41
CA VAL A 44 1.50 -6.70 -10.26
C VAL A 44 1.78 -7.77 -11.33
N THR A 45 3.00 -7.82 -11.88
CA THR A 45 3.39 -8.81 -12.87
C THR A 45 3.38 -10.20 -12.25
N TRP A 46 4.02 -10.36 -11.09
CA TRP A 46 4.02 -11.63 -10.38
C TRP A 46 2.60 -12.07 -10.00
N CYS A 47 1.75 -11.14 -9.55
CA CYS A 47 0.37 -11.45 -9.21
C CYS A 47 -0.45 -11.90 -10.42
N GLU A 48 -0.19 -11.37 -11.62
CA GLU A 48 -0.85 -11.84 -12.85
C GLU A 48 -0.39 -13.24 -13.26
N GLU A 49 0.87 -13.57 -13.04
CA GLU A 49 1.41 -14.91 -13.29
C GLU A 49 0.93 -15.93 -12.25
N HIS A 50 0.69 -15.51 -11.00
CA HIS A 50 0.32 -16.35 -9.86
C HIS A 50 -0.96 -15.87 -9.15
N PRO A 51 -2.11 -15.75 -9.86
CA PRO A 51 -3.28 -15.06 -9.34
C PRO A 51 -3.91 -15.74 -8.12
N GLU A 52 -3.94 -17.08 -8.10
CA GLU A 52 -4.49 -17.85 -6.98
C GLU A 52 -3.60 -17.74 -5.73
N GLU A 53 -2.28 -17.77 -5.92
CA GLU A 53 -1.31 -17.65 -4.82
C GLU A 53 -1.31 -16.22 -4.24
N ALA A 54 -1.39 -15.20 -5.12
CA ALA A 54 -1.55 -13.81 -4.71
C ALA A 54 -2.83 -13.63 -3.88
N ASP A 55 -3.97 -14.12 -4.37
CA ASP A 55 -5.25 -14.01 -3.64
C ASP A 55 -5.19 -14.74 -2.29
N ALA A 56 -4.69 -15.99 -2.28
CA ALA A 56 -4.57 -16.78 -1.07
C ALA A 56 -3.68 -16.10 -0.01
N ALA A 57 -2.53 -15.55 -0.42
CA ALA A 57 -1.64 -14.83 0.49
C ALA A 57 -2.32 -13.58 1.08
N HIS A 58 -2.95 -12.75 0.24
CA HIS A 58 -3.67 -11.56 0.72
C HIS A 58 -4.82 -11.92 1.66
N ALA A 59 -5.59 -12.95 1.32
CA ALA A 59 -6.71 -13.42 2.12
C ALA A 59 -6.26 -13.99 3.47
N ALA A 60 -5.23 -14.85 3.48
CA ALA A 60 -4.70 -15.47 4.69
C ALA A 60 -4.16 -14.41 5.66
N VAL A 61 -3.30 -13.51 5.19
CA VAL A 61 -2.76 -12.41 6.00
C VAL A 61 -3.89 -11.57 6.59
N THR A 62 -4.88 -11.21 5.77
CA THR A 62 -6.00 -10.39 6.23
C THR A 62 -6.85 -11.10 7.28
N ALA A 63 -7.20 -12.37 7.07
CA ALA A 63 -7.98 -13.15 8.01
C ALA A 63 -7.25 -13.32 9.36
N ASN A 64 -5.95 -13.60 9.32
CA ASN A 64 -5.11 -13.77 10.50
C ASN A 64 -5.07 -12.51 11.37
N ILE A 65 -4.96 -11.33 10.74
CA ILE A 65 -4.93 -10.05 11.46
C ILE A 65 -6.33 -9.59 11.89
N ALA A 66 -7.35 -9.81 11.05
CA ALA A 66 -8.73 -9.44 11.35
C ALA A 66 -9.30 -10.19 12.56
N ALA A 67 -8.76 -11.36 12.90
CA ALA A 67 -9.11 -12.09 14.11
C ALA A 67 -8.85 -11.31 15.42
N TYR A 68 -8.07 -10.22 15.39
CA TYR A 68 -7.77 -9.34 16.52
C TYR A 68 -8.49 -7.98 16.46
N ALA A 69 -9.45 -7.81 15.55
CA ALA A 69 -10.15 -6.54 15.32
C ALA A 69 -10.95 -6.02 16.52
N ASP A 70 -11.37 -6.89 17.44
CA ASP A 70 -12.07 -6.44 18.65
C ASP A 70 -11.16 -5.70 19.63
N ALA A 71 -9.87 -6.06 19.64
CA ALA A 71 -8.86 -5.47 20.51
C ALA A 71 -8.08 -4.32 19.86
N SER A 72 -8.15 -4.17 18.54
CA SER A 72 -7.33 -3.24 17.77
C SER A 72 -8.13 -2.40 16.78
N ARG A 73 -7.73 -1.15 16.58
CA ARG A 73 -8.07 -0.45 15.33
C ARG A 73 -7.12 -0.91 14.22
N ILE A 74 -7.65 -1.26 13.05
CA ILE A 74 -6.86 -1.73 11.90
C ILE A 74 -7.00 -0.74 10.75
N VAL A 75 -5.88 -0.27 10.19
CA VAL A 75 -5.85 0.46 8.91
C VAL A 75 -5.12 -0.40 7.90
N MET A 76 -5.80 -0.81 6.83
CA MET A 76 -5.19 -1.57 5.74
C MET A 76 -4.86 -0.63 4.58
N ILE A 77 -3.61 -0.70 4.11
CA ILE A 77 -3.22 -0.04 2.88
C ILE A 77 -3.76 -0.86 1.71
N SER A 78 -4.68 -0.27 0.95
CA SER A 78 -5.25 -0.83 -0.27
C SER A 78 -4.71 -0.06 -1.49
N THR A 79 -5.36 -0.16 -2.64
CA THR A 79 -4.86 0.33 -3.91
C THR A 79 -5.98 0.90 -4.77
N ASP A 80 -5.63 1.80 -5.68
CA ASP A 80 -6.46 2.21 -6.81
C ASP A 80 -6.69 1.10 -7.85
N ASN A 81 -5.89 0.02 -7.85
CA ASN A 81 -6.03 -1.12 -8.76
C ASN A 81 -7.31 -1.95 -8.49
N VAL A 82 -8.09 -1.60 -7.47
CA VAL A 82 -9.45 -2.11 -7.29
C VAL A 82 -10.43 -1.58 -8.34
N PHE A 83 -10.03 -0.57 -9.12
CA PHE A 83 -10.77 -0.04 -10.27
C PHE A 83 -10.18 -0.56 -11.59
N ASP A 84 -10.91 -0.37 -12.68
CA ASP A 84 -10.52 -0.83 -14.03
C ASP A 84 -9.57 0.12 -14.77
N GLY A 85 -9.40 1.35 -14.26
CA GLY A 85 -8.55 2.38 -14.87
C GLY A 85 -9.21 3.16 -16.02
N HIS A 86 -10.50 2.93 -16.33
CA HIS A 86 -11.19 3.66 -17.39
C HIS A 86 -11.74 5.02 -16.93
N ALA A 87 -12.01 5.18 -15.64
CA ALA A 87 -12.44 6.44 -15.04
C ALA A 87 -11.30 7.08 -14.26
N TRP A 88 -11.10 8.39 -14.48
CA TRP A 88 -10.08 9.17 -13.75
C TRP A 88 -10.58 9.71 -12.40
N HIS A 89 -11.90 9.77 -12.19
CA HIS A 89 -12.53 10.31 -10.98
C HIS A 89 -13.28 9.20 -10.23
N ASN A 90 -12.52 8.33 -9.55
CA ASN A 90 -13.11 7.35 -8.65
C ASN A 90 -13.29 7.98 -7.26
N THR A 91 -14.45 7.75 -6.66
CA THR A 91 -14.74 8.10 -5.25
C THR A 91 -14.86 6.82 -4.44
N GLU A 92 -14.93 6.91 -3.12
CA GLU A 92 -15.15 5.76 -2.23
C GLU A 92 -16.47 5.03 -2.51
N ARG A 93 -17.42 5.72 -3.16
CA ARG A 93 -18.72 5.18 -3.56
C ARG A 93 -18.71 4.56 -4.95
N THR A 94 -17.66 4.77 -5.74
CA THR A 94 -17.56 4.19 -7.08
C THR A 94 -17.51 2.67 -6.96
N PRO A 95 -18.35 1.93 -7.72
CA PRO A 95 -18.25 0.48 -7.80
C PRO A 95 -16.83 0.06 -8.21
N VAL A 96 -16.31 -0.97 -7.54
CA VAL A 96 -15.00 -1.50 -7.87
C VAL A 96 -15.09 -2.51 -9.02
N SER A 97 -14.06 -2.53 -9.86
CA SER A 97 -13.95 -3.38 -11.05
C SER A 97 -12.48 -3.69 -11.33
N PRO A 98 -11.79 -4.49 -10.49
CA PRO A 98 -10.35 -4.66 -10.63
C PRO A 98 -9.99 -5.31 -11.98
N ALA A 99 -9.14 -4.62 -12.78
CA ALA A 99 -8.72 -5.12 -14.09
C ALA A 99 -7.60 -6.18 -14.00
N ASN A 100 -6.86 -6.21 -12.90
CA ASN A 100 -5.71 -7.09 -12.71
C ASN A 100 -5.81 -7.97 -11.45
N ALA A 101 -5.00 -9.03 -11.40
CA ALA A 101 -4.96 -10.03 -10.33
C ALA A 101 -4.60 -9.43 -8.97
N TYR A 102 -3.65 -8.49 -8.95
CA TYR A 102 -3.28 -7.75 -7.75
C TYR A 102 -4.49 -6.98 -7.18
N GLY A 103 -5.19 -6.23 -8.01
CA GLY A 103 -6.41 -5.50 -7.65
C GLY A 103 -7.53 -6.43 -7.18
N ARG A 104 -7.70 -7.59 -7.81
CA ARG A 104 -8.66 -8.63 -7.37
C ARG A 104 -8.32 -9.14 -5.97
N ALA A 105 -7.05 -9.49 -5.71
CA ALA A 105 -6.58 -9.96 -4.40
C ALA A 105 -6.73 -8.89 -3.31
N LYS A 106 -6.33 -7.63 -3.58
CA LYS A 106 -6.53 -6.51 -2.65
C LYS A 106 -8.01 -6.25 -2.38
N ARG A 107 -8.87 -6.34 -3.40
CA ARG A 107 -10.31 -6.20 -3.21
C ARG A 107 -10.89 -7.34 -2.37
N HIS A 108 -10.43 -8.57 -2.56
CA HIS A 108 -10.85 -9.69 -1.73
C HIS A 108 -10.46 -9.45 -0.25
N ALA A 109 -9.22 -9.03 0.01
CA ALA A 109 -8.76 -8.63 1.33
C ALA A 109 -9.61 -7.50 1.95
N GLU A 110 -9.96 -6.45 1.20
CA GLU A 110 -10.87 -5.39 1.70
C GLU A 110 -12.19 -5.98 2.21
N ARG A 111 -12.79 -6.91 1.45
CA ARG A 111 -14.06 -7.53 1.82
C ARG A 111 -13.95 -8.39 3.07
N LEU A 112 -12.86 -9.17 3.20
CA LEU A 112 -12.61 -10.00 4.37
C LEU A 112 -12.42 -9.15 5.63
N LEU A 113 -11.60 -8.11 5.54
CA LEU A 113 -11.32 -7.22 6.66
C LEU A 113 -12.60 -6.50 7.10
N LEU A 114 -13.28 -5.81 6.18
CA LEU A 114 -14.46 -5.02 6.53
C LEU A 114 -15.65 -5.88 6.98
N GLY A 115 -15.72 -7.14 6.53
CA GLY A 115 -16.72 -8.10 7.01
C GLY A 115 -16.47 -8.61 8.43
N SER A 116 -15.22 -8.57 8.91
CA SER A 116 -14.81 -9.15 10.19
C SER A 116 -14.37 -8.12 11.24
N ALA A 117 -14.09 -6.88 10.80
CA ALA A 117 -13.49 -5.83 11.61
C ALA A 117 -14.24 -4.49 11.43
N PRO A 118 -15.34 -4.24 12.16
CA PRO A 118 -16.19 -3.06 11.94
C PRO A 118 -15.50 -1.70 12.15
N ARG A 119 -14.41 -1.68 12.92
CA ARG A 119 -13.60 -0.47 13.21
C ARG A 119 -12.42 -0.29 12.24
N ALA A 120 -12.27 -1.21 11.29
CA ALA A 120 -11.18 -1.17 10.33
C ALA A 120 -11.45 -0.17 9.20
N VAL A 121 -10.38 0.37 8.64
CA VAL A 121 -10.42 1.28 7.50
C VAL A 121 -9.51 0.75 6.41
N CYS A 122 -10.01 0.68 5.18
CA CYS A 122 -9.22 0.42 3.99
C CYS A 122 -8.83 1.76 3.35
N LEU A 123 -7.55 2.13 3.41
CA LEU A 123 -7.02 3.34 2.77
C LEU A 123 -6.49 2.99 1.38
N ARG A 124 -7.23 3.34 0.32
CA ARG A 124 -6.80 3.13 -1.06
C ARG A 124 -5.87 4.25 -1.48
N VAL A 125 -4.65 3.89 -1.86
CA VAL A 125 -3.62 4.83 -2.31
C VAL A 125 -3.33 4.66 -3.81
N SER A 126 -2.92 5.75 -4.46
CA SER A 126 -2.44 5.75 -5.85
C SER A 126 -0.95 5.99 -5.90
N LEU A 127 -0.19 5.03 -6.41
CA LEU A 127 1.27 5.09 -6.61
C LEU A 127 2.05 5.77 -5.48
N VAL A 128 2.24 5.03 -4.38
CA VAL A 128 3.08 5.52 -3.26
C VAL A 128 4.53 5.62 -3.72
N TYR A 129 5.17 6.75 -3.40
CA TYR A 129 6.57 7.00 -3.72
C TYR A 129 7.35 7.56 -2.54
N GLY A 130 8.67 7.38 -2.60
CA GLY A 130 9.59 7.86 -1.59
C GLY A 130 11.00 7.41 -1.93
N HIS A 131 11.97 7.93 -1.18
CA HIS A 131 13.36 7.55 -1.38
C HIS A 131 13.58 6.06 -1.07
N GLU A 132 14.26 5.37 -1.98
CA GLU A 132 14.77 4.02 -1.78
C GLU A 132 16.24 3.95 -2.22
N PRO A 133 17.15 3.42 -1.37
CA PRO A 133 18.55 3.24 -1.74
C PRO A 133 18.69 2.32 -2.97
N ALA A 134 19.64 2.62 -3.85
CA ALA A 134 19.87 1.82 -5.06
C ALA A 134 20.26 0.36 -4.75
N ASP A 135 20.86 0.12 -3.59
CA ASP A 135 21.31 -1.16 -3.08
C ASP A 135 20.30 -1.82 -2.11
N ALA A 136 19.04 -1.39 -2.12
CA ALA A 136 18.00 -1.89 -1.20
C ALA A 136 17.68 -3.41 -1.33
N GLY A 137 18.34 -4.14 -2.24
CA GLY A 137 18.18 -5.59 -2.40
C GLY A 137 16.78 -6.03 -2.83
N LYS A 138 15.97 -5.10 -3.35
CA LYS A 138 14.59 -5.30 -3.79
C LYS A 138 14.31 -4.47 -5.04
N TRP A 139 13.19 -4.75 -5.71
CA TRP A 139 12.71 -3.89 -6.79
C TRP A 139 12.40 -2.48 -6.26
N LEU A 140 12.89 -1.47 -6.98
CA LEU A 140 12.74 -0.07 -6.63
C LEU A 140 11.39 0.45 -7.10
N ASN A 141 10.74 1.30 -6.29
CA ASN A 141 9.60 2.07 -6.76
C ASN A 141 9.99 2.94 -7.97
N PHE A 142 9.01 3.27 -8.81
CA PHE A 142 9.26 4.00 -10.06
C PHE A 142 10.01 5.32 -9.86
N PHE A 143 9.72 6.07 -8.80
CA PHE A 143 10.41 7.32 -8.49
C PHE A 143 11.91 7.07 -8.24
N ALA A 144 12.25 6.12 -7.37
CA ALA A 144 13.64 5.79 -7.08
C ALA A 144 14.37 5.23 -8.30
N ALA A 145 13.73 4.35 -9.07
CA ALA A 145 14.28 3.81 -10.31
C ALA A 145 14.58 4.92 -11.34
N CYS A 146 13.67 5.88 -11.51
CA CYS A 146 13.89 7.02 -12.39
C CYS A 146 15.01 7.92 -11.87
N ALA A 147 14.96 8.29 -10.59
CA ALA A 147 15.92 9.20 -9.99
C ALA A 147 17.37 8.68 -10.08
N HIS A 148 17.61 7.39 -9.77
CA HIS A 148 18.94 6.79 -9.87
C HIS A 148 19.44 6.76 -11.33
N ARG A 149 18.60 6.33 -12.28
CA ARG A 149 18.98 6.30 -13.70
C ARG A 149 19.32 7.69 -14.24
N LEU A 150 18.47 8.68 -13.95
CA LEU A 150 18.66 10.05 -14.41
C LEU A 150 19.89 10.69 -13.78
N ALA A 151 20.14 10.46 -12.48
CA ALA A 151 21.36 10.92 -11.80
C ALA A 151 22.64 10.33 -12.44
N ASP A 152 22.57 9.11 -12.96
CA ASP A 152 23.67 8.45 -13.68
C ASP A 152 23.73 8.83 -15.18
N GLY A 153 22.92 9.79 -15.64
CA GLY A 153 22.84 10.21 -17.05
C GLY A 153 22.24 9.15 -17.97
N THR A 154 21.58 8.14 -17.42
CA THR A 154 20.92 7.07 -18.17
C THR A 154 19.48 7.48 -18.51
N PRO A 155 19.07 7.47 -19.79
CA PRO A 155 17.70 7.80 -20.18
C PRO A 155 16.66 6.89 -19.51
N VAL A 156 15.49 7.46 -19.26
CA VAL A 156 14.30 6.75 -18.76
C VAL A 156 13.25 6.76 -19.86
N GLU A 157 12.76 5.57 -20.22
CA GLU A 157 11.57 5.41 -21.06
C GLU A 157 10.38 5.17 -20.13
N ALA A 158 9.32 5.96 -20.32
CA ALA A 158 8.12 5.89 -19.51
C ALA A 158 6.87 6.10 -20.39
N PRO A 159 5.78 5.38 -20.13
CA PRO A 159 4.54 5.52 -20.89
C PRO A 159 3.86 6.88 -20.64
N ASP A 160 3.31 7.47 -21.69
CA ASP A 160 2.57 8.74 -21.68
C ASP A 160 1.05 8.54 -21.62
N ASP A 161 0.57 7.30 -21.54
CA ASP A 161 -0.85 6.94 -21.44
C ASP A 161 -1.22 6.28 -20.10
N HIS A 162 -0.24 6.00 -19.24
CA HIS A 162 -0.44 5.49 -17.89
C HIS A 162 -0.50 6.61 -16.86
N TRP A 163 -1.72 7.00 -16.52
CA TRP A 163 -2.01 8.05 -15.54
C TRP A 163 -2.02 7.55 -14.12
N THR A 164 -1.45 8.34 -13.20
CA THR A 164 -1.40 8.07 -11.76
C THR A 164 -1.53 9.36 -10.98
N THR A 165 -1.81 9.26 -9.68
CA THR A 165 -1.81 10.41 -8.78
C THR A 165 -0.81 10.16 -7.65
N PRO A 166 0.51 10.30 -7.91
CA PRO A 166 1.57 9.85 -7.02
C PRO A 166 1.44 10.48 -5.63
N VAL A 167 1.51 9.67 -4.58
CA VAL A 167 1.42 10.13 -3.19
C VAL A 167 2.71 9.85 -2.44
N HIS A 168 3.21 10.83 -1.68
CA HIS A 168 4.44 10.67 -0.93
C HIS A 168 4.21 9.73 0.26
N VAL A 169 5.17 8.85 0.55
CA VAL A 169 5.08 7.85 1.62
C VAL A 169 4.89 8.48 3.01
N GLU A 170 5.44 9.68 3.24
CA GLU A 170 5.27 10.38 4.51
C GLU A 170 3.83 10.92 4.65
N ASP A 171 3.21 11.42 3.57
CA ASP A 171 1.80 11.83 3.59
C ASP A 171 0.88 10.64 3.89
N VAL A 172 1.16 9.47 3.30
CA VAL A 172 0.44 8.23 3.61
C VAL A 172 0.59 7.87 5.09
N ALA A 173 1.81 7.94 5.62
CA ALA A 173 2.08 7.62 7.02
C ALA A 173 1.36 8.58 7.98
N GLU A 174 1.32 9.88 7.68
CA GLU A 174 0.59 10.89 8.45
C GLU A 174 -0.92 10.63 8.47
N VAL A 175 -1.52 10.36 7.32
CA VAL A 175 -2.95 10.03 7.22
C VAL A 175 -3.26 8.73 7.96
N VAL A 176 -2.42 7.70 7.85
CA VAL A 176 -2.58 6.45 8.60
C VAL A 176 -2.53 6.71 10.11
N ALA A 177 -1.57 7.50 10.59
CA ALA A 177 -1.46 7.85 12.01
C ALA A 177 -2.69 8.61 12.51
N ALA A 178 -3.23 9.53 11.70
CA ALA A 178 -4.47 10.24 11.99
C ALA A 178 -5.66 9.28 12.08
N LEU A 179 -5.82 8.37 11.11
CA LEU A 179 -6.89 7.36 11.10
C LEU A 179 -6.80 6.42 12.31
N LEU A 180 -5.60 6.03 12.70
CA LEU A 180 -5.39 5.17 13.87
C LEU A 180 -5.78 5.85 15.20
N SER A 181 -5.78 7.18 15.24
CA SER A 181 -6.03 7.98 16.44
C SER A 181 -7.41 8.63 16.46
N ALA A 182 -8.10 8.67 15.32
CA ALA A 182 -9.37 9.34 15.18
C ALA A 182 -10.50 8.62 15.96
N PRO A 183 -11.49 9.38 16.46
CA PRO A 183 -12.67 8.81 17.10
C PRO A 183 -13.53 8.04 16.09
N ASP A 184 -14.25 7.02 16.58
CA ASP A 184 -15.25 6.31 15.81
C ASP A 184 -16.56 7.13 15.67
N PRO A 185 -17.37 6.90 14.63
CA PRO A 185 -17.12 6.01 13.50
C PRO A 185 -16.28 6.67 12.40
N LEU A 186 -15.42 5.88 11.76
CA LEU A 186 -14.73 6.27 10.53
C LEU A 186 -15.41 5.64 9.30
N PRO A 187 -15.32 6.29 8.12
CA PRO A 187 -15.68 5.62 6.87
C PRO A 187 -14.84 4.34 6.68
N PRO A 188 -15.46 3.21 6.25
CA PRO A 188 -14.75 1.94 6.12
C PRO A 188 -13.73 1.93 4.98
N VAL A 189 -13.88 2.85 4.02
CA VAL A 189 -12.99 3.04 2.88
C VAL A 189 -12.72 4.54 2.75
N LEU A 190 -11.46 4.90 2.51
CA LEU A 190 -11.02 6.26 2.19
C LEU A 190 -10.00 6.21 1.05
N HIS A 191 -9.98 7.24 0.22
CA HIS A 191 -8.98 7.40 -0.83
C HIS A 191 -7.93 8.44 -0.44
N LEU A 192 -6.69 8.20 -0.85
CA LEU A 192 -5.60 9.16 -0.71
C LEU A 192 -4.71 9.10 -1.96
N GLY A 193 -4.61 10.24 -2.65
CA GLY A 193 -3.66 10.45 -3.73
C GLY A 193 -2.93 11.77 -3.52
N GLY A 194 -1.86 11.99 -4.26
CA GLY A 194 -1.24 13.32 -4.34
C GLY A 194 -2.16 14.37 -4.96
N PRO A 195 -1.70 15.64 -5.00
CA PRO A 195 -2.49 16.73 -5.55
C PRO A 195 -2.61 16.68 -7.07
N ASP A 196 -1.61 16.10 -7.75
CA ASP A 196 -1.48 16.16 -9.20
C ASP A 196 -1.66 14.80 -9.85
N ARG A 197 -2.49 14.76 -10.90
CA ARG A 197 -2.65 13.60 -11.78
C ARG A 197 -1.70 13.75 -12.96
N VAL A 198 -0.76 12.82 -13.10
CA VAL A 198 0.30 12.84 -14.11
C VAL A 198 0.47 11.46 -14.75
N THR A 199 0.91 11.46 -16.01
CA THR A 199 1.39 10.26 -16.69
C THR A 199 2.77 9.86 -16.15
N ARG A 200 3.21 8.61 -16.39
CA ARG A 200 4.56 8.18 -16.02
C ARG A 200 5.63 9.03 -16.72
N ALA A 201 5.42 9.39 -17.98
CA ALA A 201 6.32 10.25 -18.75
C ALA A 201 6.41 11.67 -18.17
N GLU A 202 5.27 12.31 -17.88
CA GLU A 202 5.25 13.64 -17.24
C GLU A 202 5.95 13.61 -15.88
N TRP A 203 5.69 12.56 -15.08
CA TRP A 203 6.30 12.45 -13.77
C TRP A 203 7.81 12.20 -13.85
N ALA A 204 8.28 11.39 -14.80
CA ALA A 204 9.71 11.25 -15.06
C ALA A 204 10.36 12.58 -15.48
N GLY A 205 9.66 13.41 -16.24
CA GLY A 205 10.07 14.78 -16.57
C GLY A 205 10.24 15.66 -15.32
N VAL A 206 9.27 15.64 -14.40
CA VAL A 206 9.36 16.35 -13.11
C VAL A 206 10.57 15.88 -12.29
N ILE A 207 10.84 14.57 -12.27
CA ILE A 207 12.01 14.01 -11.57
C ILE A 207 13.31 14.50 -12.21
N ALA A 208 13.40 14.53 -13.54
CA ALA A 208 14.57 15.03 -14.26
C ALA A 208 14.81 16.52 -13.97
N GLU A 209 13.77 17.36 -14.04
CA GLU A 209 13.86 18.79 -13.72
C GLU A 209 14.34 19.04 -12.29
N ALA A 210 13.92 18.20 -11.34
CA ALA A 210 14.35 18.30 -9.94
C ALA A 210 15.82 17.91 -9.72
N LEU A 211 16.40 17.09 -10.60
CA LEU A 211 17.80 16.63 -10.51
C LEU A 211 18.78 17.54 -11.26
N GLY A 212 18.30 18.38 -12.18
CA GLY A 212 19.09 19.30 -13.01
C GLY A 212 19.70 18.65 -14.25
#